data_AF-A0AA89CTP0-F1
#
_entry.id   AF-A0AA89CTP0-F1
#
_cell.length_a   1.000
_cell.length_b   1.000
_cell.length_c   1.000
_cell.angle_alpha   90.00
_cell.angle_beta   90.00
_cell.angle_gamma   90.00
#
_symmetry.space_group_name_H-M   'P 1'
#
loop_
_entity.id
_entity.type
_entity.pdbx_description
1 polymer ?
#
loop_
_entity_poly.entity_id
_entity_poly.type
_entity_poly.pdbx_seq_one_letter_code
_entity_poly.pdbx_strand_id
1 'polypeptide(L)'
;MRIFFYFFNAKLFNLILLSIWFFTTRNILNYGIFFNIIIAVFQMAQALDTTASKVDENELLTALPIMIPILLTFLLLHRIIKYKSKNDILNEEIEQEIQEVLTAINALEEHEDTLVAELISLRENQSNLSKAAYQKELLRIKAAIERKIATD
;
A
#
# COMPACT_ATOMS: atom_id res chain seq x y z
N MET A 1 -24.00 31.30 -8.63
CA MET A 1 -23.30 30.58 -7.52
C MET A 1 -23.81 29.15 -7.33
N ARG A 2 -25.09 28.91 -6.95
CA ARG A 2 -25.60 27.54 -6.68
C ARG A 2 -25.47 26.55 -7.85
N ILE A 3 -25.79 26.99 -9.08
CA ILE A 3 -25.68 26.17 -10.29
C ILE A 3 -24.22 25.74 -10.54
N PHE A 4 -23.27 26.68 -10.46
CA PHE A 4 -21.84 26.40 -10.63
C PHE A 4 -21.35 25.38 -9.59
N PHE A 5 -21.73 25.57 -8.32
CA PHE A 5 -21.37 24.64 -7.24
C PHE A 5 -21.92 23.24 -7.48
N TYR A 6 -23.14 23.11 -8.00
CA TYR A 6 -23.74 21.82 -8.33
C TYR A 6 -22.96 21.09 -9.44
N PHE A 7 -22.65 21.78 -10.54
CA PHE A 7 -21.86 21.20 -11.64
C PHE A 7 -20.42 20.85 -11.22
N PHE A 8 -19.81 21.69 -10.39
CA PHE A 8 -18.48 21.44 -9.85
C PHE A 8 -18.46 20.20 -8.94
N ASN A 9 -19.44 20.05 -8.04
CA ASN A 9 -19.54 18.89 -7.16
C ASN A 9 -19.84 17.60 -7.93
N ALA A 10 -20.64 17.64 -8.99
CA ALA A 10 -20.88 16.48 -9.84
C ALA A 10 -19.60 15.99 -10.55
N LYS A 11 -18.79 16.93 -11.08
CA LYS A 11 -17.47 16.61 -11.67
C LYS A 11 -16.48 16.09 -10.63
N LEU A 12 -16.49 16.67 -9.42
CA LEU A 12 -15.66 16.22 -8.30
C LEU A 12 -16.05 14.80 -7.85
N PHE A 13 -17.35 14.50 -7.76
CA PHE A 13 -17.84 13.17 -7.40
C PHE A 13 -17.37 12.11 -8.40
N ASN A 14 -17.46 12.41 -9.71
CA ASN A 14 -16.95 11.52 -10.75
C ASN A 14 -15.44 11.28 -10.60
N LEU A 15 -14.67 12.33 -10.29
CA LEU A 15 -13.24 12.21 -10.04
C LEU A 15 -12.93 11.33 -8.82
N ILE A 16 -13.65 11.51 -7.71
CA ILE A 16 -13.50 10.70 -6.49
C ILE A 16 -13.84 9.24 -6.79
N LEU A 17 -14.92 8.97 -7.53
CA LEU A 17 -15.32 7.61 -7.89
C LEU A 17 -14.26 6.91 -8.75
N LEU A 18 -13.75 7.58 -9.78
CA LEU A 18 -12.66 7.07 -10.61
C LEU A 18 -11.38 6.86 -9.81
N SER A 19 -11.10 7.74 -8.85
CA SER A 19 -9.94 7.62 -7.95
C SER A 19 -10.03 6.38 -7.08
N ILE A 20 -11.17 6.15 -6.43
CA ILE A 20 -11.40 4.95 -5.60
C ILE A 20 -11.27 3.69 -6.46
N TRP A 21 -11.82 3.71 -7.67
CA TRP A 21 -11.75 2.58 -8.58
C TRP A 21 -10.32 2.31 -9.09
N PHE A 22 -9.55 3.36 -9.35
CA PHE A 22 -8.12 3.29 -9.69
C PHE A 22 -7.30 2.67 -8.56
N PHE A 23 -7.54 3.05 -7.30
CA PHE A 23 -6.84 2.45 -6.16
C PHE A 23 -7.24 1.00 -5.89
N THR A 24 -8.51 0.66 -6.14
CA THR A 24 -9.04 -0.69 -5.91
C THR A 24 -8.55 -1.68 -6.98
N THR A 25 -8.37 -1.23 -8.22
CA THR A 25 -7.99 -2.09 -9.35
C THR A 25 -6.50 -2.41 -9.36
N ARG A 26 -6.13 -3.67 -9.08
CA ARG A 26 -4.73 -4.14 -9.10
C ARG A 26 -4.18 -4.50 -10.49
N ASN A 27 -4.99 -4.40 -11.55
CA ASN A 27 -4.68 -4.91 -12.88
C ASN A 27 -4.21 -3.83 -13.87
N ILE A 28 -3.73 -4.21 -15.06
CA ILE A 28 -3.27 -3.27 -16.11
C ILE A 28 -4.37 -2.32 -16.61
N LEU A 29 -5.64 -2.67 -16.39
CA LEU A 29 -6.81 -1.81 -16.60
C LEU A 29 -6.75 -0.51 -15.79
N ASN A 30 -5.91 -0.45 -14.76
CA ASN A 30 -5.67 0.73 -13.97
C ASN A 30 -5.17 1.91 -14.82
N TYR A 31 -4.37 1.66 -15.86
CA TYR A 31 -3.91 2.72 -16.77
C TYR A 31 -5.05 3.33 -17.61
N GLY A 32 -6.09 2.56 -17.93
CA GLY A 32 -7.29 3.07 -18.59
C GLY A 32 -8.10 3.97 -17.67
N ILE A 33 -8.23 3.60 -16.39
CA ILE A 33 -8.90 4.44 -15.38
C ILE A 33 -8.07 5.71 -15.13
N PHE A 34 -6.74 5.61 -15.09
CA PHE A 34 -5.85 6.76 -14.96
C PHE A 34 -6.05 7.79 -16.06
N PHE A 35 -6.16 7.34 -17.31
CA PHE A 35 -6.45 8.22 -18.44
C PHE A 35 -7.79 8.96 -18.28
N ASN A 36 -8.82 8.28 -17.77
CA ASN A 36 -10.10 8.91 -17.46
C ASN A 36 -9.98 9.94 -16.31
N ILE A 37 -9.12 9.70 -15.32
CA ILE A 37 -8.81 10.68 -14.26
C ILE A 37 -8.12 11.91 -14.86
N ILE A 38 -7.14 11.72 -15.76
CA ILE A 38 -6.47 12.84 -16.45
C ILE A 38 -7.50 13.73 -17.16
N ILE A 39 -8.40 13.12 -17.93
CA ILE A 39 -9.46 13.86 -18.65
C ILE A 39 -10.38 14.58 -17.67
N ALA A 40 -10.79 13.93 -16.58
CA ALA A 40 -11.66 14.53 -15.57
C ALA A 40 -11.00 15.74 -14.88
N VAL A 41 -9.70 15.64 -14.53
CA VAL A 41 -8.91 16.75 -13.99
C VAL A 41 -8.83 17.90 -15.00
N PHE A 42 -8.55 17.59 -16.27
CA PHE A 42 -8.47 18.60 -17.32
C PHE A 42 -9.80 19.33 -17.53
N GLN A 43 -10.91 18.61 -17.56
CA GLN A 43 -12.25 19.21 -17.64
C GLN A 43 -12.62 20.04 -16.41
N MET A 44 -12.00 19.76 -15.26
CA MET A 44 -12.22 20.50 -14.01
C MET A 44 -11.38 21.79 -13.98
N ALA A 45 -10.14 21.74 -14.49
CA ALA A 45 -9.30 22.91 -14.70
C ALA A 45 -9.97 23.90 -15.68
N GLN A 46 -10.52 23.40 -16.79
CA GLN A 46 -11.27 24.24 -17.74
C GLN A 46 -12.54 24.83 -17.14
N ALA A 47 -13.24 24.13 -16.25
CA ALA A 47 -14.43 24.68 -15.60
C ALA A 47 -14.11 25.88 -14.67
N LEU A 48 -12.84 26.04 -14.27
CA LEU A 48 -12.35 27.17 -13.48
C LEU A 48 -11.86 28.32 -14.36
N ASP A 49 -11.53 28.06 -15.63
CA ASP A 49 -11.16 29.07 -16.61
C ASP A 49 -12.38 29.46 -17.46
N THR A 50 -13.07 30.53 -17.05
CA THR A 50 -14.29 31.01 -17.71
C THR A 50 -14.05 31.72 -19.04
N THR A 51 -12.79 31.82 -19.50
CA THR A 51 -12.39 32.58 -20.70
C THR A 51 -12.48 31.75 -21.98
N ALA A 52 -12.51 30.43 -21.83
CA ALA A 52 -12.33 29.45 -22.88
C ALA A 52 -13.68 28.89 -23.41
N SER A 53 -14.06 29.27 -24.63
CA SER A 53 -15.26 28.73 -25.29
C SER A 53 -14.98 27.45 -26.09
N LYS A 54 -13.72 27.10 -26.37
CA LYS A 54 -13.32 25.94 -27.17
C LYS A 54 -11.95 25.44 -26.73
N VAL A 55 -11.82 24.12 -26.63
CA VAL A 55 -10.55 23.44 -26.38
C VAL A 55 -9.58 23.76 -27.52
N ASP A 56 -8.64 24.68 -27.27
CA ASP A 56 -7.54 24.98 -28.17
C ASP A 56 -6.24 24.35 -27.64
N GLU A 57 -5.28 24.03 -28.51
CA GLU A 57 -4.02 23.34 -28.12
C GLU A 57 -3.23 24.14 -27.06
N ASN A 58 -3.38 25.47 -27.08
CA ASN A 58 -2.77 26.39 -26.13
C ASN A 58 -3.39 26.31 -24.72
N GLU A 59 -4.67 25.93 -24.61
CA GLU A 59 -5.35 25.74 -23.31
C GLU A 59 -4.87 24.47 -22.61
N LEU A 60 -4.53 23.43 -23.37
CA LEU A 60 -3.92 22.23 -22.82
C LEU A 60 -2.55 22.55 -22.20
N LEU A 61 -1.73 23.35 -22.91
CA LEU A 61 -0.40 23.71 -22.46
C LEU A 61 -0.42 24.60 -21.20
N THR A 62 -1.41 25.49 -21.12
CA THR A 62 -1.61 26.37 -19.94
C THR A 62 -2.22 25.65 -18.75
N ALA A 63 -2.96 24.55 -18.95
CA ALA A 63 -3.48 23.71 -17.87
C ALA A 63 -2.46 22.70 -17.31
N LEU A 64 -1.38 22.40 -18.04
CA LEU A 64 -0.32 21.47 -17.62
C LEU A 64 0.27 21.76 -16.22
N PRO A 65 0.62 23.01 -15.85
CA PRO A 65 1.21 23.31 -14.56
C PRO A 65 0.31 22.94 -13.37
N ILE A 66 -1.02 22.96 -13.56
CA ILE A 66 -2.00 22.58 -12.53
C ILE A 66 -2.23 21.05 -12.55
N MET A 67 -2.26 20.46 -13.74
CA MET A 67 -2.51 19.03 -13.92
C MET A 67 -1.33 18.15 -13.44
N ILE A 68 -0.09 18.53 -13.73
CA ILE A 68 1.11 17.75 -13.38
C ILE A 68 1.20 17.45 -11.87
N PRO A 69 1.07 18.44 -10.96
CA PRO A 69 1.09 18.19 -9.52
C PRO A 69 0.00 17.21 -9.07
N ILE A 70 -1.22 17.33 -9.62
CA ILE A 70 -2.33 16.43 -9.29
C ILE A 70 -1.97 14.99 -9.71
N LEU A 71 -1.49 14.80 -10.94
CA LEU A 71 -1.09 13.47 -11.44
C LEU A 71 0.07 12.86 -10.66
N LEU A 72 1.08 13.67 -10.31
CA LEU A 72 2.18 13.23 -9.46
C LEU A 72 1.68 12.78 -8.09
N THR A 73 0.72 13.50 -7.52
CA THR A 73 0.10 13.13 -6.23
C THR A 73 -0.57 11.77 -6.33
N PHE A 74 -1.35 11.51 -7.39
CA PHE A 74 -1.96 10.19 -7.64
C PHE A 74 -0.92 9.08 -7.78
N LEU A 75 0.17 9.33 -8.51
CA LEU A 75 1.23 8.34 -8.73
C LEU A 75 1.97 8.00 -7.42
N LEU A 76 2.29 9.02 -6.61
CA LEU A 76 2.91 8.83 -5.30
C LEU A 76 1.98 8.07 -4.35
N LEU A 77 0.70 8.44 -4.30
CA LEU A 77 -0.29 7.77 -3.46
C LEU A 77 -0.44 6.28 -3.85
N HIS A 78 -0.47 5.99 -5.15
CA HIS A 78 -0.53 4.61 -5.65
C HIS A 78 0.69 3.80 -5.20
N ARG A 79 1.89 4.39 -5.29
CA ARG A 79 3.13 3.74 -4.85
C ARG A 79 3.14 3.46 -3.35
N ILE A 80 2.69 4.42 -2.53
CA ILE A 80 2.63 4.28 -1.07
C ILE A 80 1.68 3.16 -0.67
N ILE A 81 0.47 3.13 -1.24
CA ILE A 81 -0.54 2.10 -0.94
C ILE A 81 -0.03 0.71 -1.31
N LYS A 82 0.59 0.57 -2.48
CA LYS A 82 1.15 -0.72 -2.94
C LYS A 82 2.31 -1.19 -2.06
N TYR A 83 3.16 -0.27 -1.63
CA TYR A 83 4.27 -0.58 -0.71
C TYR A 83 3.75 -1.03 0.65
N LYS A 84 2.78 -0.31 1.22
CA LYS A 84 2.16 -0.66 2.50
C LYS A 84 1.50 -2.04 2.44
N SER A 85 0.70 -2.32 1.40
CA SER A 85 0.04 -3.62 1.25
C SER A 85 1.01 -4.79 1.13
N LYS A 86 2.16 -4.63 0.45
CA LYS A 86 3.20 -5.69 0.40
C LYS A 86 3.86 -5.89 1.75
N ASN A 87 4.08 -4.80 2.49
CA ASN A 87 4.70 -4.85 3.81
C ASN A 87 3.79 -5.54 4.82
N ASP A 88 2.49 -5.28 4.77
CA ASP A 88 1.47 -5.85 5.64
C ASP A 88 1.35 -7.38 5.40
N ILE A 89 1.27 -7.83 4.14
CA ILE A 89 1.23 -9.27 3.80
C ILE A 89 2.48 -9.99 4.32
N LEU A 90 3.66 -9.43 4.09
CA LEU A 90 4.91 -10.06 4.54
C LEU A 90 5.05 -10.07 6.07
N ASN A 91 4.47 -9.09 6.78
CA ASN A 91 4.45 -9.11 8.24
C ASN A 91 3.50 -10.21 8.77
N GLU A 92 2.38 -10.44 8.07
CA GLU A 92 1.43 -11.50 8.41
C GLU A 92 2.03 -12.89 8.21
N GLU A 93 2.76 -13.13 7.12
CA GLU A 93 3.51 -14.39 6.90
C GLU A 93 4.54 -14.65 8.01
N ILE A 94 5.25 -13.61 8.44
CA ILE A 94 6.24 -13.71 9.52
C ILE A 94 5.55 -14.04 10.86
N GLU A 95 4.41 -13.42 11.16
CA GLU A 95 3.65 -13.71 12.38
C GLU A 95 3.15 -15.15 12.39
N GLN A 96 2.64 -15.65 11.26
CA GLN A 96 2.25 -17.05 11.12
C GLN A 96 3.40 -18.00 11.43
N GLU A 97 4.58 -17.77 10.88
CA GLU A 97 5.75 -18.62 11.13
C GLU A 97 6.18 -18.60 12.61
N ILE A 98 6.09 -17.47 13.31
CA ILE A 98 6.35 -17.40 14.76
C ILE A 98 5.34 -18.25 15.54
N GLN A 99 4.05 -18.16 15.22
CA GLN A 99 3.00 -18.90 15.92
C GLN A 99 3.16 -20.41 15.72
N GLU A 100 3.54 -20.86 14.52
CA GLU A 100 3.86 -22.26 14.24
C GLU A 100 5.03 -22.74 15.11
N VAL A 101 6.11 -21.95 15.17
CA VAL A 101 7.30 -22.29 15.96
C VAL A 101 6.98 -22.31 17.47
N LEU A 102 6.22 -21.34 17.98
CA LEU A 102 5.78 -21.33 19.38
C LEU A 102 4.90 -22.54 19.72
N THR A 103 4.00 -22.92 18.80
CA THR A 103 3.13 -24.09 18.98
C THR A 103 3.96 -25.38 18.98
N ALA A 104 4.96 -25.49 18.09
CA ALA A 104 5.86 -26.62 18.04
C ALA A 104 6.68 -26.77 19.33
N ILE A 105 7.18 -25.66 19.91
CA ILE A 105 7.91 -25.72 21.18
C ILE A 105 6.96 -26.04 22.35
N ASN A 106 5.78 -25.43 22.42
CA ASN A 106 4.84 -25.71 23.50
C ASN A 106 4.32 -27.16 23.49
N ALA A 107 4.30 -27.81 22.32
CA ALA A 107 3.97 -29.23 22.20
C ALA A 107 5.09 -30.17 22.69
N LEU A 108 6.31 -29.66 22.86
CA LEU A 108 7.44 -30.36 23.47
C LEU A 108 7.45 -30.04 24.96
N GLU A 109 6.73 -30.83 25.76
CA GLU A 109 6.62 -30.58 27.20
C GLU A 109 7.99 -30.61 27.92
N GLU A 110 8.22 -29.52 28.67
CA GLU A 110 8.98 -29.37 29.93
C GLU A 110 10.41 -28.78 29.94
N HIS A 111 11.14 -28.60 28.83
CA HIS A 111 12.56 -28.13 28.93
C HIS A 111 13.07 -27.03 27.98
N GLU A 112 12.21 -26.21 27.36
CA GLU A 112 12.67 -25.18 26.40
C GLU A 112 12.30 -23.72 26.72
N ASP A 113 12.21 -23.36 28.01
CA ASP A 113 11.97 -21.97 28.45
C ASP A 113 12.92 -20.95 27.78
N THR A 114 14.14 -21.35 27.44
CA THR A 114 15.12 -20.44 26.82
C THR A 114 14.82 -20.13 25.35
N LEU A 115 14.37 -21.10 24.55
CA LEU A 115 14.05 -20.86 23.13
C LEU A 115 12.71 -20.13 22.97
N VAL A 116 11.75 -20.42 23.85
CA VAL A 116 10.49 -19.66 23.94
C VAL A 116 10.78 -18.21 24.32
N ALA A 117 11.61 -17.98 25.34
CA ALA A 117 12.00 -16.63 25.74
C ALA A 117 12.75 -15.89 24.62
N GLU A 118 13.63 -16.57 23.89
CA GLU A 118 14.36 -15.99 22.77
C GLU A 118 13.41 -15.59 21.62
N LEU A 119 12.43 -16.42 21.27
CA LEU A 119 11.39 -16.10 20.28
C LEU A 119 10.49 -14.94 20.71
N ILE A 120 10.05 -14.92 21.98
CA ILE A 120 9.25 -13.82 22.52
C ILE A 120 10.04 -12.51 22.44
N SER A 121 11.33 -12.54 22.78
CA SER A 121 12.21 -11.37 22.71
C SER A 121 12.48 -10.91 21.28
N LEU A 122 12.56 -11.85 20.32
CA LEU A 122 12.71 -11.56 18.90
C LEU A 122 11.45 -10.87 18.38
N ARG A 123 10.27 -11.39 18.72
CA ARG A 123 8.96 -10.81 18.40
C ARG A 123 8.82 -9.39 18.96
N GLU A 124 9.18 -9.17 20.22
CA GLU A 124 9.13 -7.83 20.84
C GLU A 124 10.06 -6.83 20.15
N ASN A 125 11.23 -7.30 19.66
CA ASN A 125 12.20 -6.47 18.95
C ASN A 125 12.00 -6.40 17.43
N GLN A 126 10.91 -6.98 16.88
CA GLN A 126 10.64 -7.03 15.44
C GLN A 126 10.66 -5.64 14.79
N SER A 127 10.17 -4.61 15.51
CA SER A 127 10.11 -3.23 15.01
C SER A 127 11.47 -2.54 14.89
N ASN A 128 12.48 -3.01 15.63
CA ASN A 128 13.84 -2.44 15.67
C ASN A 128 14.83 -3.16 14.75
N LEU A 129 14.46 -4.34 14.22
CA LEU A 129 15.30 -5.17 13.36
C LEU A 129 15.01 -4.91 11.88
N SER A 130 16.05 -4.99 11.04
CA SER A 130 15.84 -5.04 9.60
C SER A 130 15.17 -6.36 9.22
N LYS A 131 14.26 -6.34 8.23
CA LYS A 131 13.51 -7.55 7.80
C LYS A 131 14.42 -8.75 7.51
N ALA A 132 15.56 -8.53 6.87
CA ALA A 132 16.53 -9.57 6.57
C ALA A 132 17.20 -10.14 7.83
N ALA A 133 17.51 -9.28 8.81
CA ALA A 133 18.08 -9.71 10.09
C ALA A 133 17.05 -10.51 10.90
N TYR A 134 15.78 -10.07 10.92
CA TYR A 134 14.69 -10.75 11.60
C TYR A 134 14.47 -12.18 11.08
N GLN A 135 14.35 -12.33 9.77
CA GLN A 135 14.15 -13.65 9.14
C GLN A 135 15.32 -14.59 9.40
N LYS A 136 16.56 -14.07 9.39
CA LYS A 136 17.76 -14.87 9.67
C LYS A 136 17.75 -15.42 11.10
N GLU A 137 17.35 -14.61 12.08
CA GLU A 137 17.25 -15.07 13.47
C GLU A 137 16.09 -16.05 13.68
N LEU A 138 14.94 -15.81 13.06
CA LEU A 138 13.81 -16.74 13.10
C LEU A 138 14.18 -18.13 12.55
N LEU A 139 14.86 -18.17 11.39
CA LEU A 139 15.39 -19.40 10.79
C LEU A 139 16.41 -20.09 11.70
N ARG A 140 17.27 -19.33 12.40
CA ARG A 140 18.23 -19.91 13.35
C ARG A 140 17.51 -20.62 14.49
N ILE A 141 16.48 -19.99 15.07
CA ILE A 141 15.73 -20.56 16.19
C ILE A 141 14.93 -21.78 15.73
N LYS A 142 14.23 -21.70 14.58
CA LYS A 142 13.54 -22.84 13.96
C LYS A 142 14.47 -24.04 13.77
N ALA A 143 15.65 -23.82 13.18
CA ALA A 143 16.64 -24.87 12.98
C ALA A 143 17.24 -25.41 14.30
N ALA A 144 17.24 -24.64 15.38
CA ALA A 144 17.66 -25.12 16.70
C ALA A 144 16.62 -26.06 17.32
N ILE A 145 15.33 -25.74 17.16
CA ILE A 145 14.20 -26.55 17.61
C ILE A 145 14.15 -27.86 16.84
N GLU A 146 14.22 -27.81 15.50
CA GLU A 146 14.24 -29.01 14.65
C GLU A 146 15.40 -29.97 15.01
N ARG A 147 16.57 -29.42 15.33
CA ARG A 147 17.73 -30.23 15.76
C ARG A 147 17.48 -30.91 17.11
N LYS A 148 16.83 -30.23 18.04
CA LYS A 148 16.50 -30.82 19.35
C LYS A 148 15.41 -31.88 19.24
N ILE A 149 14.36 -31.63 18.46
CA ILE A 149 13.33 -32.62 18.14
C ILE A 149 13.95 -33.89 17.54
N ALA A 150 14.98 -33.77 16.72
CA ALA A 150 15.65 -34.92 16.10
C ALA A 150 16.60 -35.68 17.04
N THR A 151 16.91 -35.14 18.23
CA THR A 151 17.86 -35.71 19.20
C THR A 151 17.16 -36.41 20.37
N ASP A 152 15.90 -36.07 20.65
CA ASP A 152 14.99 -36.76 21.59
C ASP A 152 14.28 -37.95 20.93
#